data_AF-A0A959J2F9-F1
#
_entry.id   AF-A0A959J2F9-F1
#
_cell.length_a   1.000
_cell.length_b   1.000
_cell.length_c   1.000
_cell.angle_alpha   90.00
_cell.angle_beta   90.00
_cell.angle_gamma   90.00
#
_symmetry.space_group_name_H-M   'P 1'
#
loop_
_entity.id
_entity.type
_entity.pdbx_description
1 polymer ?
#
loop_
_entity_poly.entity_id
_entity_poly.type
_entity_poly.pdbx_seq_one_letter_code
_entity_poly.pdbx_strand_id
1 'polypeptide(L)' 'MPVIPGSSYKPSFLFRFRHINTIYPSFFRSFPDFPYKRERIFTPDGDFLDLDWTGNGSDRLIIVLHGLEGSAQRPYV' A
#
# COMPACT_ATOMS: atom_id res chain seq x y z
N MET A 1 2.21 11.67 -11.93
CA MET A 1 1.03 11.80 -11.03
C MET A 1 -0.14 12.30 -11.87
N PRO A 2 -1.33 11.71 -11.76
CA PRO A 2 -2.47 12.16 -12.53
C PRO A 2 -2.85 13.58 -12.10
N VAL A 3 -2.85 14.52 -13.04
CA VAL A 3 -3.42 15.86 -12.84
C VAL A 3 -4.92 15.71 -13.05
N ILE A 4 -5.71 15.93 -12.00
CA ILE A 4 -7.18 15.86 -12.06
C ILE A 4 -7.69 17.25 -12.45
N PRO A 5 -8.17 17.46 -13.69
CA PRO A 5 -8.67 18.76 -14.12
C PRO A 5 -9.89 19.16 -13.27
N GLY A 6 -9.95 20.41 -12.83
CA GLY A 6 -11.08 20.94 -12.06
C GLY A 6 -11.18 20.45 -10.60
N SER A 7 -10.10 19.94 -10.01
CA SER A 7 -10.10 19.51 -8.61
C SER A 7 -10.48 20.67 -7.67
N SER A 8 -11.48 20.42 -6.81
CA SER A 8 -11.92 21.35 -5.76
C SER A 8 -11.07 21.27 -4.48
N TYR A 9 -10.04 20.42 -4.47
CA TYR A 9 -9.19 20.19 -3.30
C TYR A 9 -8.41 21.45 -2.91
N LYS A 10 -8.58 21.91 -1.67
CA LYS A 10 -7.81 23.01 -1.07
C LYS A 10 -7.04 22.47 0.13
N PRO A 11 -5.70 22.34 0.07
CA PRO A 11 -4.93 21.88 1.21
C PRO A 11 -5.02 22.88 2.38
N SER A 12 -5.01 22.34 3.61
CA SER A 12 -4.93 23.17 4.81
C SER A 12 -3.60 23.93 4.85
N PHE A 13 -3.53 25.01 5.63
CA PHE A 13 -2.43 25.98 5.57
C PHE A 13 -1.04 25.34 5.67
N LEU A 14 -0.82 24.42 6.62
CA LEU A 14 0.46 23.71 6.80
C LEU A 14 0.81 22.81 5.61
N PHE A 15 -0.18 22.16 5.00
CA PHE A 15 0.01 21.27 3.86
C PHE A 15 -0.04 22.01 2.51
N ARG A 16 0.01 23.35 2.49
CA ARG A 16 0.35 24.11 1.28
C ARG A 16 1.85 24.04 0.97
N PHE A 17 2.69 23.74 1.96
CA PHE A 17 4.13 23.59 1.78
C PHE A 17 4.47 22.16 1.33
N ARG A 18 5.10 22.02 0.16
CA ARG A 18 5.44 20.72 -0.46
C ARG A 18 6.27 19.80 0.43
N HIS A 19 7.21 20.38 1.19
CA HIS A 19 8.11 19.61 2.04
C HIS A 19 7.38 19.02 3.25
N ILE A 20 6.44 19.77 3.83
CA ILE A 20 5.62 19.29 4.95
C ILE A 20 4.80 18.08 4.52
N ASN A 21 4.18 18.09 3.33
CA ASN A 21 3.46 16.93 2.79
C ASN A 21 4.33 15.68 2.64
N THR A 22 5.62 15.87 2.33
CA THR A 22 6.55 14.74 2.12
C THR A 22 7.07 14.19 3.44
N ILE A 23 7.39 15.07 4.38
CA ILE A 23 8.03 14.73 5.66
C ILE A 23 7.01 14.18 6.65
N TYR A 24 5.82 14.77 6.72
CA TYR A 24 4.83 14.44 7.75
C TYR A 24 4.47 12.95 7.80
N PRO A 25 4.20 12.24 6.69
CA PRO A 25 3.89 10.82 6.73
C PRO A 25 5.03 9.95 7.29
N SER A 26 6.30 10.34 7.10
CA SER A 26 7.44 9.57 7.61
C SER A 26 7.50 9.52 9.14
N PHE A 27 6.94 10.52 9.83
CA PHE A 27 6.98 10.60 11.29
C PHE A 27 5.66 10.23 11.95
N PHE A 28 4.52 10.52 11.30
CA PHE A 28 3.22 10.48 11.94
C PHE A 28 2.22 9.53 11.28
N ARG A 29 2.53 8.94 10.13
CA ARG A 29 1.64 7.95 9.51
C ARG A 29 1.73 6.65 10.29
N SER A 30 0.68 6.34 11.04
CA SER A 30 0.46 5.00 11.57
C SER A 30 -0.26 4.16 10.53
N PHE A 31 0.14 2.91 10.39
CA PHE A 31 -0.59 1.91 9.60
C PHE A 31 -1.39 1.07 10.60
N PRO A 32 -2.73 1.02 10.50
CA PRO A 32 -3.49 0.11 11.33
C PRO A 32 -3.06 -1.32 11.01
N ASP A 33 -2.96 -2.17 12.04
CA ASP A 33 -2.76 -3.60 11.84
C ASP A 33 -3.92 -4.13 11.00
N PHE A 34 -3.63 -4.48 9.75
CA PHE A 34 -4.62 -5.01 8.84
C PHE A 34 -4.50 -6.53 8.82
N PRO A 35 -5.55 -7.28 9.20
CA PRO A 35 -5.48 -8.74 9.23
C PRO A 35 -5.48 -9.28 7.80
N TYR A 36 -4.37 -9.87 7.39
CA TYR A 36 -4.26 -10.64 6.15
C TYR A 36 -4.38 -12.13 6.44
N LYS A 37 -4.95 -12.89 5.51
CA LYS A 37 -4.86 -14.35 5.51
C LYS A 37 -3.75 -14.77 4.55
N ARG A 38 -2.66 -15.31 5.09
CA ARG A 38 -1.55 -15.82 4.27
C ARG A 38 -1.87 -17.20 3.71
N GLU A 39 -1.61 -17.36 2.42
CA GLU A 39 -1.54 -18.62 1.71
C GLU A 39 -0.12 -18.77 1.16
N ARG A 40 0.50 -19.93 1.39
CA ARG A 40 1.82 -20.27 0.85
C ARG A 40 1.68 -21.36 -0.20
N ILE A 41 2.20 -21.10 -1.38
CA ILE A 41 2.26 -22.05 -2.49
C ILE A 41 3.70 -22.50 -2.64
N PHE A 42 3.94 -23.81 -2.56
CA PHE A 42 5.24 -24.39 -2.89
C PHE A 42 5.37 -24.55 -4.40
N THR A 43 6.56 -24.26 -4.91
CA THR A 43 6.87 -24.28 -6.34
C THR A 43 7.65 -25.56 -6.71
N PRO A 44 7.57 -26.05 -7.97
CA PRO A 44 8.21 -27.32 -8.36
C PRO A 44 9.75 -27.34 -8.24
N ASP A 45 10.40 -26.17 -8.25
CA ASP A 45 11.84 -25.99 -8.03
C ASP A 45 12.23 -25.93 -6.54
N GLY A 46 11.26 -26.09 -5.64
CA GLY A 46 11.50 -26.18 -4.20
C GLY A 46 11.50 -24.83 -3.47
N ASP A 47 11.09 -23.75 -4.15
CA ASP A 47 10.88 -22.44 -3.55
C ASP A 47 9.41 -22.23 -3.12
N PHE A 48 9.02 -21.03 -2.73
CA PHE A 48 7.66 -20.69 -2.31
C PHE A 48 7.19 -19.31 -2.79
N LEU A 49 5.87 -19.18 -2.91
CA LEU A 49 5.17 -17.93 -3.12
C LEU A 49 4.24 -17.67 -1.93
N ASP A 50 4.40 -16.52 -1.27
CA ASP A 50 3.48 -16.05 -0.24
C ASP A 50 2.44 -15.09 -0.84
N LEU A 51 1.17 -15.39 -0.61
CA LEU A 51 0.03 -14.57 -0.99
C LEU A 51 -0.69 -14.11 0.27
N ASP A 52 -0.79 -12.80 0.48
CA ASP A 52 -1.51 -12.20 1.61
C ASP A 52 -2.87 -11.67 1.16
N TRP A 53 -3.95 -12.35 1.57
CA TRP A 53 -5.31 -12.06 1.12
C TRP A 53 -6.05 -11.10 2.06
N THR A 54 -6.81 -10.18 1.45
CA THR A 54 -7.81 -9.33 2.10
C THR A 54 -8.97 -9.04 1.14
N GLY A 55 -10.17 -8.84 1.67
CA GLY A 55 -11.33 -8.40 0.90
C GLY A 55 -12.67 -8.86 1.47
N ASN A 56 -13.73 -8.33 0.89
CA ASN A 56 -15.12 -8.57 1.33
C ASN A 56 -15.96 -9.30 0.26
N GLY A 57 -15.34 -10.21 -0.52
CA GLY A 57 -16.05 -11.02 -1.52
C GLY A 57 -16.37 -10.33 -2.84
N SER A 58 -15.53 -9.40 -3.30
CA SER A 58 -15.67 -8.79 -4.64
C SER A 58 -15.32 -9.79 -5.75
N ASP A 59 -15.97 -9.63 -6.90
CA ASP A 59 -15.66 -10.31 -8.17
C ASP A 59 -14.44 -9.72 -8.90
N ARG A 60 -13.88 -8.61 -8.39
CA ARG A 60 -12.68 -7.96 -8.92
C ARG A 60 -11.50 -8.19 -7.99
N LEU A 61 -10.36 -8.55 -8.58
CA LEU A 61 -9.11 -8.77 -7.87
C LEU A 61 -8.10 -7.65 -8.18
N ILE A 62 -7.52 -7.08 -7.13
CA ILE A 62 -6.35 -6.19 -7.22
C ILE A 62 -5.14 -6.99 -6.76
N ILE A 63 -4.09 -6.99 -7.58
CA ILE A 63 -2.81 -7.63 -7.25
C ILE A 63 -1.79 -6.52 -7.01
N VAL A 64 -1.17 -6.54 -5.84
CA VAL A 64 -0.06 -5.65 -5.47
C VAL A 64 1.20 -6.51 -5.36
N LEU A 65 2.23 -6.14 -6.12
CA LEU A 65 3.54 -6.80 -6.09
C LEU A 65 4.54 -5.86 -5.43
N HIS A 66 5.24 -6.35 -4.41
CA HIS A 66 6.31 -5.59 -3.78
C HIS A 66 7.62 -5.72 -4.56
N GLY A 67 8.56 -4.80 -4.31
CA GLY A 67 9.92 -4.88 -4.84
C GLY A 67 10.75 -6.00 -4.20
N LEU A 68 12.02 -6.10 -4.57
CA LEU A 68 12.96 -7.09 -4.03
C LEU A 68 12.97 -7.07 -2.48
N GLU A 69 12.92 -8.24 -1.84
CA GLU A 69 12.96 -8.42 -0.38
C GLU A 69 11.83 -7.69 0.41
N GLY A 70 10.70 -7.43 -0.26
CA GLY A 70 9.49 -6.89 0.35
C GLY A 70 8.57 -7.94 0.97
N SER A 71 7.46 -7.46 1.53
CA SER A 71 6.31 -8.26 1.98
C SER A 71 5.09 -7.34 2.14
N ALA A 72 3.90 -7.90 2.36
CA ALA A 72 2.69 -7.11 2.62
C ALA A 72 2.73 -6.29 3.93
N GLN A 73 3.75 -6.46 4.76
CA GLN A 73 3.92 -5.68 6.00
C GLN A 73 4.74 -4.39 5.79
N ARG A 74 5.27 -4.16 4.57
CA ARG A 74 6.06 -2.95 4.30
C ARG A 74 5.12 -1.74 4.21
N PRO A 75 5.49 -0.56 4.74
CA PRO A 75 4.64 0.64 4.70
C PRO A 75 4.18 1.13 3.32
N TYR A 76 4.81 0.65 2.25
CA TYR A 76 4.54 1.05 0.87
C TYR A 76 3.88 -0.05 0.03
N VAL A 77 3.51 -1.17 0.66
CA VAL A 77 2.80 -2.32 0.07
C VAL A 77 1.44 -2.43 0.76
#